data_AF-A0AAV6R9M4-F1
#
_entry.id   AF-A0AAV6R9M4-F1
#
_cell.length_a   1.000
_cell.length_b   1.000
_cell.length_c   1.000
_cell.angle_alpha   90.00
_cell.angle_beta   90.00
_cell.angle_gamma   90.00
#
_symmetry.space_group_name_H-M   'P 1'
#
loop_
_entity.id
_entity.type
_entity.pdbx_description
1 polymer ?
#
loop_
_entity_poly.entity_id
_entity_poly.type
_entity_poly.pdbx_seq_one_letter_code
_entity_poly.pdbx_strand_id
1 'polypeptide(L)'
;MAESVVGAIDVSVVRALYGNSPSLNLSSKKIREVPKCVSRLTKLSVLLLNNNCITSLPAELLSLQHLTQLNLGNNSLKEVPAALGHLESLKKLYLFSNQITVVPPEVIDGLHNLVVLNLNHNKIQSLPLEIKSLMKLEHLSVLDNKLEELPAELGHLSKLSEINLTSNRLCCLPQQLCQCKDLTKLHVARNKLTSLPEGITALEKLQVVDVAGNKLSVFPVEFHRLPLKELYCEGNRFVQCEPVQSEQDAEVLTLKELVARFVLWEDRNRVSLVHRMLPHYPCLSALLANGSCCALCQGPFLTTWLECVHFVNLRKDMKVRSSLTIPVRAVLCSYKCFNTEGHCYYGVATR
;
A
#
# COMPACT_ATOMS: atom_id res chain seq x y z
N MET A 1 -1.35 -14.66 -52.83
CA MET A 1 -2.21 -15.65 -52.15
C MET A 1 -2.53 -15.12 -50.76
N ALA A 2 -3.61 -14.35 -50.70
CA ALA A 2 -4.11 -13.71 -49.50
C ALA A 2 -5.48 -14.34 -49.23
N GLU A 3 -5.56 -15.21 -48.22
CA GLU A 3 -6.85 -15.66 -47.69
C GLU A 3 -7.23 -14.76 -46.52
N SER A 4 -8.38 -14.12 -46.71
CA SER A 4 -9.09 -13.22 -45.82
C SER A 4 -9.47 -13.91 -44.50
N VAL A 5 -8.83 -13.50 -43.40
CA VAL A 5 -9.28 -13.85 -42.05
C VAL A 5 -10.42 -12.91 -41.65
N VAL A 6 -11.59 -13.14 -42.23
CA VAL A 6 -12.87 -12.60 -41.75
C VAL A 6 -13.68 -13.78 -41.22
N GLY A 7 -13.90 -13.84 -39.90
CA GLY A 7 -15.13 -14.36 -39.35
C GLY A 7 -15.35 -15.88 -39.23
N ALA A 8 -14.31 -16.71 -39.07
CA ALA A 8 -14.56 -18.04 -38.50
C ALA A 8 -14.79 -17.88 -36.99
N ILE A 9 -16.06 -17.89 -36.56
CA ILE A 9 -16.43 -17.92 -35.13
C ILE A 9 -15.68 -19.11 -34.50
N ASP A 10 -14.82 -18.84 -33.51
CA ASP A 10 -14.03 -19.88 -32.84
C ASP A 10 -14.99 -20.99 -32.39
N VAL A 11 -14.68 -22.25 -32.74
CA VAL A 11 -15.48 -23.44 -32.44
C VAL A 11 -15.83 -23.52 -30.95
N SER A 12 -14.98 -22.96 -30.08
CA SER A 12 -15.20 -22.86 -28.63
C SER A 12 -16.37 -21.94 -28.29
N VAL A 13 -16.56 -20.83 -29.01
CA VAL A 13 -17.71 -19.93 -28.86
C VAL A 13 -18.98 -20.62 -29.32
N VAL A 14 -18.94 -21.31 -30.47
CA VAL A 14 -20.07 -22.08 -30.99
C VAL A 14 -20.49 -23.16 -29.99
N ARG A 15 -19.55 -23.93 -29.47
CA ARG A 15 -19.81 -24.95 -28.44
C ARG A 15 -20.38 -24.35 -27.15
N ALA A 16 -19.87 -23.20 -26.70
CA ALA A 16 -20.40 -22.52 -25.52
C ALA A 16 -21.83 -22.03 -25.72
N LEU A 17 -22.18 -21.56 -26.92
CA LEU A 17 -23.54 -21.13 -27.26
C LEU A 17 -24.54 -22.29 -27.22
N TYR A 18 -24.16 -23.47 -27.69
CA TYR A 18 -25.03 -24.66 -27.65
C TYR A 18 -25.02 -25.37 -26.29
N GLY A 19 -23.91 -25.32 -25.57
CA GLY A 19 -23.72 -26.03 -24.29
C GLY A 19 -24.08 -25.23 -23.04
N ASN A 20 -24.37 -23.92 -23.17
CA ASN A 20 -24.66 -23.02 -22.04
C ASN A 20 -23.61 -23.11 -20.91
N SER A 21 -22.33 -23.20 -21.30
CA SER A 21 -21.21 -23.36 -20.36
C SER A 21 -21.00 -22.09 -19.53
N PRO A 22 -20.81 -22.20 -18.19
CA PRO A 22 -20.53 -21.05 -17.33
C PRO A 22 -19.10 -20.50 -17.52
N SER A 23 -18.24 -21.19 -18.28
CA SER A 23 -16.86 -20.76 -18.57
C SER A 23 -16.54 -20.85 -20.05
N LEU A 24 -15.86 -19.83 -20.58
CA LEU A 24 -15.39 -19.75 -21.96
C LEU A 24 -13.90 -19.41 -21.97
N ASN A 25 -13.11 -20.26 -22.62
CA ASN A 25 -11.68 -20.07 -22.79
C ASN A 25 -11.35 -19.83 -24.26
N LEU A 26 -10.85 -18.63 -24.54
CA LEU A 26 -10.39 -18.16 -25.86
C LEU A 26 -8.94 -17.69 -25.79
N SER A 27 -8.16 -18.21 -24.83
CA SER A 27 -6.76 -17.84 -24.64
C SER A 27 -5.88 -18.38 -25.77
N SER A 28 -4.84 -17.63 -26.13
CA SER A 28 -3.84 -18.06 -27.15
C SER A 28 -4.43 -18.35 -28.54
N LYS A 29 -5.46 -17.58 -28.95
CA LYS A 29 -6.18 -17.76 -30.23
C LYS A 29 -5.83 -16.73 -31.30
N LYS A 30 -4.89 -15.82 -31.01
CA LYS A 30 -4.51 -14.68 -31.89
C LYS A 30 -5.70 -13.77 -32.23
N ILE A 31 -6.66 -13.68 -31.32
CA ILE A 31 -7.87 -12.86 -31.48
C ILE A 31 -7.48 -11.38 -31.43
N ARG A 32 -7.93 -10.60 -32.42
CA ARG A 32 -7.78 -9.13 -32.45
C ARG A 32 -9.00 -8.41 -31.89
N GLU A 33 -10.17 -8.97 -32.14
CA GLU A 33 -11.45 -8.43 -31.68
C GLU A 33 -12.28 -9.56 -31.09
N VAL A 34 -12.84 -9.33 -29.90
CA VAL A 34 -13.73 -10.31 -29.26
C VAL A 34 -15.00 -10.44 -30.11
N PRO A 35 -15.38 -11.64 -30.58
CA PRO A 35 -16.58 -11.80 -31.38
C PRO A 35 -17.83 -11.33 -30.63
N LYS A 36 -18.61 -10.43 -31.24
CA LYS A 36 -19.82 -9.88 -30.61
C LYS A 36 -20.77 -10.94 -30.07
N CYS A 37 -20.86 -12.10 -30.72
CA CYS A 37 -21.71 -13.21 -30.29
C CYS A 37 -21.39 -13.77 -28.89
N VAL A 38 -20.22 -13.48 -28.31
CA VAL A 38 -19.89 -13.83 -26.91
C VAL A 38 -20.89 -13.18 -25.93
N SER A 39 -21.44 -12.00 -26.27
CA SER A 39 -22.47 -11.31 -25.46
C SER A 39 -23.75 -12.12 -25.26
N ARG A 40 -24.04 -13.08 -26.14
CA ARG A 40 -25.22 -13.94 -26.05
C ARG A 40 -25.12 -14.98 -24.92
N LEU A 41 -23.92 -15.19 -24.36
CA LEU A 41 -23.67 -16.11 -23.26
C LEU A 41 -23.97 -15.45 -21.91
N THR A 42 -25.22 -15.03 -21.70
CA THR A 42 -25.58 -14.21 -20.53
C THR A 42 -25.31 -14.88 -19.18
N LYS A 43 -25.27 -16.21 -19.12
CA LYS A 43 -24.93 -17.00 -17.92
C LYS A 43 -23.43 -17.21 -17.71
N LEU A 44 -22.58 -16.60 -18.53
CA LEU A 44 -21.13 -16.77 -18.46
C LEU A 44 -20.58 -16.16 -17.17
N SER A 45 -19.89 -16.99 -16.39
CA SER A 45 -19.27 -16.60 -15.12
C SER A 45 -17.75 -16.38 -15.23
N VAL A 46 -17.09 -17.04 -16.19
CA VAL A 46 -15.65 -16.96 -16.41
C VAL A 46 -15.35 -16.78 -17.89
N LEU A 47 -14.60 -15.73 -18.23
CA LEU A 47 -14.13 -15.45 -19.59
C LEU A 47 -12.61 -15.28 -19.60
N LEU A 48 -11.93 -16.18 -20.31
CA LEU A 48 -10.47 -16.14 -20.47
C LEU A 48 -10.13 -15.72 -21.90
N LEU A 49 -9.47 -14.58 -22.03
CA LEU A 49 -9.06 -13.94 -23.28
C LEU A 49 -7.56 -13.63 -23.30
N ASN A 50 -6.77 -14.23 -22.40
CA ASN A 50 -5.34 -13.94 -22.27
C ASN A 50 -4.51 -14.48 -23.43
N ASN A 51 -3.34 -13.88 -23.65
CA ASN A 51 -2.41 -14.23 -24.75
C ASN A 51 -3.03 -14.04 -26.15
N ASN A 52 -3.65 -12.90 -26.39
CA ASN A 52 -4.24 -12.54 -27.68
C ASN A 52 -3.69 -11.19 -28.17
N CYS A 53 -4.30 -10.61 -29.20
CA CYS A 53 -3.93 -9.32 -29.78
C CYS A 53 -5.07 -8.30 -29.61
N ILE A 54 -5.84 -8.40 -28.53
CA ILE A 54 -7.04 -7.59 -28.30
C ILE A 54 -6.62 -6.16 -27.99
N THR A 55 -7.20 -5.21 -28.73
CA THR A 55 -6.96 -3.76 -28.54
C THR A 55 -8.14 -3.04 -27.90
N SER A 56 -9.34 -3.61 -27.98
CA SER A 56 -10.57 -3.06 -27.40
C SER A 56 -11.58 -4.18 -27.12
N LEU A 57 -12.59 -3.88 -26.28
CA LEU A 57 -13.72 -4.77 -26.05
C LEU A 57 -14.98 -4.22 -26.74
N PRO A 58 -15.83 -5.09 -27.31
CA PRO A 58 -17.11 -4.69 -27.86
C PRO A 58 -18.03 -4.17 -26.74
N ALA A 59 -18.81 -3.13 -27.03
CA ALA A 59 -19.78 -2.58 -26.08
C ALA A 59 -20.79 -3.65 -25.62
N GLU A 60 -21.14 -4.59 -26.51
CA GLU A 60 -22.06 -5.68 -26.26
C GLU A 60 -21.63 -6.59 -25.08
N LEU A 61 -20.35 -6.55 -24.66
CA LEU A 61 -19.86 -7.30 -23.49
C LEU A 61 -20.55 -6.86 -22.19
N LEU A 62 -21.14 -5.65 -22.15
CA LEU A 62 -21.95 -5.15 -21.02
C LEU A 62 -23.13 -6.05 -20.66
N SER A 63 -23.56 -6.94 -21.55
CA SER A 63 -24.65 -7.89 -21.30
C SER A 63 -24.26 -9.06 -20.38
N LEU A 64 -22.96 -9.28 -20.13
CA LEU A 64 -22.45 -10.38 -19.32
C LEU A 64 -22.52 -10.09 -17.81
N GLN A 65 -23.72 -9.79 -17.32
CA GLN A 65 -23.99 -9.35 -15.96
C GLN A 65 -23.65 -10.39 -14.87
N HIS A 66 -23.46 -11.66 -15.23
CA HIS A 66 -23.05 -12.73 -14.32
C HIS A 66 -21.54 -13.02 -14.33
N LEU A 67 -20.75 -12.23 -15.09
CA LEU A 67 -19.32 -12.46 -15.21
C LEU A 67 -18.61 -12.15 -13.88
N THR A 68 -17.97 -13.16 -13.30
CA THR A 68 -17.25 -13.05 -12.03
C THR A 68 -15.74 -13.00 -12.21
N GLN A 69 -15.23 -13.54 -13.33
CA GLN A 69 -13.80 -13.55 -13.63
C GLN A 69 -13.56 -13.24 -15.09
N LEU A 70 -12.70 -12.24 -15.33
CA LEU A 70 -12.25 -11.84 -16.66
C LEU A 70 -10.73 -11.77 -16.69
N ASN A 71 -10.12 -12.52 -17.64
CA ASN A 71 -8.69 -12.46 -17.87
C ASN A 71 -8.37 -11.93 -19.25
N LEU A 72 -7.78 -10.73 -19.31
CA LEU A 72 -7.33 -10.01 -20.49
C LEU A 72 -5.81 -9.83 -20.51
N GLY A 73 -5.07 -10.59 -19.71
CA GLY A 73 -3.61 -10.46 -19.64
C GLY A 73 -2.91 -10.84 -20.95
N ASN A 74 -1.72 -10.29 -21.20
CA ASN A 74 -0.96 -10.49 -22.45
C ASN A 74 -1.81 -10.14 -23.69
N ASN A 75 -2.25 -8.88 -23.78
CA ASN A 75 -2.98 -8.33 -24.93
C ASN A 75 -2.35 -6.97 -25.33
N SER A 76 -3.04 -6.17 -26.15
CA SER A 76 -2.57 -4.87 -26.64
C SER A 76 -3.49 -3.72 -26.23
N LEU A 77 -4.14 -3.82 -25.06
CA LEU A 77 -4.99 -2.77 -24.52
C LEU A 77 -4.16 -1.53 -24.16
N LYS A 78 -4.58 -0.35 -24.61
CA LYS A 78 -3.95 0.95 -24.29
C LYS A 78 -4.59 1.65 -23.09
N GLU A 79 -5.80 1.25 -22.75
CA GLU A 79 -6.58 1.75 -21.63
C GLU A 79 -7.43 0.60 -21.07
N VAL A 80 -7.92 0.75 -19.83
CA VAL A 80 -8.93 -0.17 -19.31
C VAL A 80 -10.26 0.11 -20.03
N PRO A 81 -10.88 -0.87 -20.72
CA PRO A 81 -12.07 -0.62 -21.54
C PRO A 81 -13.28 -0.16 -20.70
N ALA A 82 -13.94 0.91 -21.14
CA ALA A 82 -15.11 1.50 -20.48
C ALA A 82 -16.24 0.48 -20.19
N ALA A 83 -16.45 -0.49 -21.09
CA ALA A 83 -17.46 -1.53 -20.96
C ALA A 83 -17.30 -2.39 -19.68
N LEU A 84 -16.12 -2.43 -19.07
CA LEU A 84 -15.89 -3.17 -17.83
C LEU A 84 -16.60 -2.54 -16.63
N GLY A 85 -16.85 -1.23 -16.64
CA GLY A 85 -17.52 -0.52 -15.54
C GLY A 85 -18.97 -0.96 -15.31
N HIS A 86 -19.58 -1.70 -16.24
CA HIS A 86 -20.95 -2.21 -16.12
C HIS A 86 -21.02 -3.68 -15.69
N LEU A 87 -19.87 -4.32 -15.45
CA LEU A 87 -19.78 -5.71 -15.02
C LEU A 87 -19.73 -5.79 -13.49
N GLU A 88 -20.82 -5.38 -12.83
CA GLU A 88 -20.88 -5.23 -11.37
C GLU A 88 -20.62 -6.55 -10.61
N SER A 89 -20.89 -7.71 -11.23
CA SER A 89 -20.63 -9.03 -10.63
C SER A 89 -19.16 -9.45 -10.63
N LEU A 90 -18.27 -8.65 -11.25
CA LEU A 90 -16.88 -9.03 -11.43
C LEU A 90 -16.12 -9.05 -10.10
N LYS A 91 -15.50 -10.19 -9.81
CA LYS A 91 -14.70 -10.43 -8.60
C LYS A 91 -13.21 -10.47 -8.89
N LYS A 92 -12.82 -10.91 -10.09
CA LYS A 92 -11.42 -11.08 -10.48
C LYS A 92 -11.17 -10.48 -11.86
N LEU A 93 -10.31 -9.47 -11.92
CA LEU A 93 -9.92 -8.82 -13.16
C LEU A 93 -8.40 -8.88 -13.34
N TYR A 94 -7.98 -9.52 -14.43
CA TYR A 94 -6.57 -9.63 -14.80
C TYR A 94 -6.31 -8.88 -16.10
N LEU A 95 -5.45 -7.86 -16.04
CA LEU A 95 -5.07 -6.97 -17.13
C LEU A 95 -3.55 -6.88 -17.29
N PHE A 96 -2.81 -7.83 -16.72
CA PHE A 96 -1.35 -7.83 -16.72
C PHE A 96 -0.77 -7.87 -18.14
N SER A 97 0.42 -7.31 -18.33
CA SER A 97 1.16 -7.37 -19.60
C SER A 97 0.34 -6.83 -20.78
N ASN A 98 -0.15 -5.61 -20.63
CA ASN A 98 -0.80 -4.84 -21.69
C ASN A 98 0.00 -3.54 -21.92
N GLN A 99 -0.60 -2.54 -22.58
CA GLN A 99 0.00 -1.23 -22.82
C GLN A 99 -0.81 -0.12 -22.13
N ILE A 100 -1.51 -0.45 -21.04
CA ILE A 100 -2.47 0.44 -20.37
C ILE A 100 -1.74 1.65 -19.80
N THR A 101 -2.15 2.85 -20.21
CA THR A 101 -1.66 4.12 -19.65
C THR A 101 -2.68 4.79 -18.75
N VAL A 102 -3.97 4.53 -18.97
CA VAL A 102 -5.09 5.18 -18.27
C VAL A 102 -6.01 4.11 -17.67
N VAL A 103 -6.37 4.31 -16.41
CA VAL A 103 -7.41 3.56 -15.70
C VAL A 103 -8.58 4.54 -15.48
N PRO A 104 -9.65 4.47 -16.28
CA PRO A 104 -10.72 5.46 -16.22
C PRO A 104 -11.49 5.38 -14.87
N PRO A 105 -11.75 6.54 -14.24
CA PRO A 105 -12.53 6.65 -13.00
C PRO A 105 -13.84 5.84 -13.00
N GLU A 106 -14.64 6.01 -14.06
CA GLU A 106 -15.96 5.41 -14.21
C GLU A 106 -15.93 3.88 -14.27
N VAL A 107 -14.82 3.31 -14.75
CA VAL A 107 -14.66 1.85 -14.77
C VAL A 107 -14.40 1.32 -13.37
N ILE A 108 -13.54 2.00 -12.61
CA ILE A 108 -13.20 1.57 -11.25
C ILE A 108 -14.39 1.77 -10.31
N ASP A 109 -15.13 2.86 -10.49
CA ASP A 109 -16.30 3.14 -9.66
C ASP A 109 -17.35 2.03 -9.76
N GLY A 110 -17.63 1.49 -10.94
CA GLY A 110 -18.62 0.41 -11.13
C GLY A 110 -18.22 -0.99 -10.65
N LEU A 111 -16.96 -1.22 -10.25
CA LEU A 111 -16.44 -2.55 -9.91
C LEU A 111 -16.49 -2.87 -8.40
N HIS A 112 -17.58 -2.52 -7.73
CA HIS A 112 -17.73 -2.63 -6.26
C HIS A 112 -17.51 -4.04 -5.67
N ASN A 113 -17.70 -5.10 -6.46
CA ASN A 113 -17.54 -6.49 -6.02
C ASN A 113 -16.14 -7.06 -6.27
N LEU A 114 -15.21 -6.27 -6.78
CA LEU A 114 -13.88 -6.73 -7.13
C LEU A 114 -13.07 -7.13 -5.89
N VAL A 115 -12.50 -8.33 -5.94
CA VAL A 115 -11.66 -8.93 -4.89
C VAL A 115 -10.18 -8.95 -5.32
N VAL A 116 -9.94 -9.18 -6.62
CA VAL A 116 -8.59 -9.23 -7.20
C VAL A 116 -8.50 -8.30 -8.40
N LEU A 117 -7.55 -7.37 -8.35
CA LEU A 117 -7.17 -6.52 -9.47
C LEU A 117 -5.68 -6.66 -9.78
N ASN A 118 -5.37 -7.17 -10.97
CA ASN A 118 -3.99 -7.30 -11.44
C ASN A 118 -3.75 -6.45 -12.69
N LEU A 119 -2.95 -5.41 -12.53
CA LEU A 119 -2.54 -4.42 -13.54
C LEU A 119 -1.03 -4.49 -13.85
N ASN A 120 -0.36 -5.59 -13.52
CA ASN A 120 1.09 -5.71 -13.63
C ASN A 120 1.61 -5.48 -15.06
N HIS A 121 2.85 -5.04 -15.21
CA HIS A 121 3.52 -4.88 -16.50
C HIS A 121 2.68 -4.04 -17.49
N ASN A 122 2.36 -2.82 -17.08
CA ASN A 122 1.64 -1.83 -17.90
C ASN A 122 2.43 -0.50 -17.90
N LYS A 123 1.80 0.59 -18.34
CA LYS A 123 2.40 1.93 -18.42
C LYS A 123 1.60 2.95 -17.60
N ILE A 124 0.91 2.51 -16.55
CA ILE A 124 0.01 3.32 -15.73
C ILE A 124 0.83 4.33 -14.92
N GLN A 125 0.42 5.60 -14.94
CA GLN A 125 1.11 6.70 -14.23
C GLN A 125 0.43 7.08 -12.91
N SER A 126 -0.88 6.90 -12.83
CA SER A 126 -1.68 7.16 -11.62
C SER A 126 -2.85 6.18 -11.52
N LEU A 127 -3.32 5.96 -10.29
CA LEU A 127 -4.59 5.30 -10.02
C LEU A 127 -5.66 6.36 -9.73
N PRO A 128 -6.91 6.18 -10.19
CA PRO A 128 -8.00 7.11 -9.92
C PRO A 128 -8.40 7.09 -8.44
N LEU A 129 -8.94 8.21 -7.94
CA LEU A 129 -9.42 8.34 -6.56
C LEU A 129 -10.64 7.43 -6.28
N GLU A 130 -11.33 7.03 -7.33
CA GLU A 130 -12.44 6.06 -7.35
C GLU A 130 -12.00 4.66 -6.92
N ILE A 131 -10.69 4.41 -6.76
CA ILE A 131 -10.20 3.15 -6.16
C ILE A 131 -10.86 2.86 -4.80
N LYS A 132 -11.28 3.89 -4.04
CA LYS A 132 -12.05 3.72 -2.79
C LYS A 132 -13.36 2.93 -2.97
N SER A 133 -13.95 2.92 -4.16
CA SER A 133 -15.22 2.23 -4.45
C SER A 133 -15.07 0.71 -4.45
N LEU A 134 -13.83 0.19 -4.53
CA LEU A 134 -13.51 -1.25 -4.52
C LEU A 134 -13.53 -1.84 -3.09
N MET A 135 -14.63 -1.68 -2.36
CA MET A 135 -14.74 -1.99 -0.92
C MET A 135 -14.47 -3.46 -0.55
N LYS A 136 -14.52 -4.38 -1.52
CA LYS A 136 -14.24 -5.83 -1.35
C LYS A 136 -12.84 -6.23 -1.82
N LEU A 137 -12.00 -5.29 -2.25
CA LEU A 137 -10.70 -5.61 -2.81
C LEU A 137 -9.78 -6.17 -1.74
N GLU A 138 -9.29 -7.38 -1.95
CA GLU A 138 -8.37 -8.08 -1.06
C GLU A 138 -6.94 -8.06 -1.61
N HIS A 139 -6.80 -8.06 -2.95
CA HIS A 139 -5.51 -8.14 -3.64
C HIS A 139 -5.41 -7.10 -4.75
N LEU A 140 -4.47 -6.16 -4.61
CA LEU A 140 -4.13 -5.17 -5.63
C LEU A 140 -2.68 -5.35 -6.07
N SER A 141 -2.46 -5.57 -7.36
CA SER A 141 -1.11 -5.66 -7.93
C SER A 141 -0.97 -4.72 -9.12
N VAL A 142 -0.03 -3.78 -9.03
CA VAL A 142 0.34 -2.81 -10.06
C VAL A 142 1.86 -2.82 -10.25
N LEU A 143 2.45 -4.03 -10.19
CA LEU A 143 3.89 -4.25 -10.34
C LEU A 143 4.35 -3.83 -11.73
N ASP A 144 5.57 -3.29 -11.84
CA ASP A 144 6.20 -2.89 -13.10
C ASP A 144 5.33 -1.95 -13.93
N ASN A 145 5.14 -0.75 -13.37
CA ASN A 145 4.36 0.34 -13.96
C ASN A 145 5.13 1.67 -13.80
N LYS A 146 4.46 2.81 -13.98
CA LYS A 146 5.07 4.14 -13.91
C LYS A 146 4.43 5.00 -12.82
N LEU A 147 3.86 4.41 -11.78
CA LEU A 147 3.20 5.15 -10.70
C LEU A 147 4.18 6.09 -10.01
N GLU A 148 3.86 7.37 -9.96
CA GLU A 148 4.65 8.40 -9.26
C GLU A 148 4.09 8.69 -7.87
N GLU A 149 2.78 8.52 -7.71
CA GLU A 149 2.05 8.68 -6.45
C GLU A 149 0.92 7.64 -6.31
N LEU A 150 0.35 7.57 -5.10
CA LEU A 150 -0.85 6.80 -4.81
C LEU A 150 -1.92 7.75 -4.25
N PRO A 151 -3.20 7.57 -4.63
CA PRO A 151 -4.29 8.34 -4.07
C PRO A 151 -4.45 8.04 -2.57
N ALA A 152 -4.77 9.07 -1.77
CA ALA A 152 -5.04 8.92 -0.33
C ALA A 152 -6.25 8.00 -0.09
N GLU A 153 -7.17 7.97 -1.06
CA GLU A 153 -8.38 7.17 -1.11
C GLU A 153 -8.13 5.66 -1.01
N LEU A 154 -6.92 5.20 -1.34
CA LEU A 154 -6.50 3.81 -1.17
C LEU A 154 -6.64 3.35 0.29
N GLY A 155 -6.52 4.27 1.26
CA GLY A 155 -6.72 3.99 2.68
C GLY A 155 -8.11 3.50 3.06
N HIS A 156 -9.14 3.77 2.25
CA HIS A 156 -10.51 3.34 2.50
C HIS A 156 -10.77 1.85 2.21
N LEU A 157 -9.80 1.15 1.59
CA LEU A 157 -9.91 -0.26 1.26
C LEU A 157 -9.73 -1.15 2.48
N SER A 158 -10.78 -1.22 3.31
CA SER A 158 -10.76 -1.92 4.61
C SER A 158 -10.46 -3.42 4.52
N LYS A 159 -10.69 -4.06 3.35
CA LYS A 159 -10.44 -5.49 3.09
C LYS A 159 -9.10 -5.78 2.42
N LEU A 160 -8.32 -4.75 2.08
CA LEU A 160 -7.08 -4.93 1.34
C LEU A 160 -6.06 -5.68 2.21
N SER A 161 -5.69 -6.87 1.75
CA SER A 161 -4.81 -7.80 2.47
C SER A 161 -3.41 -7.86 1.88
N GLU A 162 -3.28 -7.64 0.57
CA GLU A 162 -2.02 -7.68 -0.15
C GLU A 162 -1.98 -6.58 -1.21
N ILE A 163 -0.90 -5.81 -1.18
CA ILE A 163 -0.61 -4.81 -2.20
C ILE A 163 0.79 -5.00 -2.77
N ASN A 164 0.89 -5.00 -4.09
CA ASN A 164 2.16 -5.08 -4.81
C ASN A 164 2.33 -3.91 -5.78
N LEU A 165 3.27 -3.03 -5.44
CA LEU A 165 3.66 -1.81 -6.16
C LEU A 165 5.14 -1.85 -6.58
N THR A 166 5.73 -3.05 -6.60
CA THR A 166 7.15 -3.25 -6.93
C THR A 166 7.46 -2.71 -8.32
N SER A 167 8.65 -2.13 -8.50
CA SER A 167 9.10 -1.53 -9.77
C SER A 167 8.15 -0.43 -10.27
N ASN A 168 8.01 0.63 -9.47
CA ASN A 168 7.32 1.86 -9.86
C ASN A 168 8.26 3.07 -9.61
N ARG A 169 7.71 4.29 -9.57
CA ARG A 169 8.47 5.53 -9.39
C ARG A 169 8.06 6.29 -8.13
N LEU A 170 7.41 5.61 -7.18
CA LEU A 170 6.84 6.20 -5.98
C LEU A 170 7.92 6.87 -5.12
N CYS A 171 7.72 8.14 -4.75
CA CYS A 171 8.60 8.87 -3.84
C CYS A 171 8.15 8.77 -2.37
N CYS A 172 6.86 8.55 -2.12
CA CYS A 172 6.27 8.38 -0.80
C CYS A 172 5.05 7.46 -0.87
N LEU A 173 4.63 6.95 0.28
CA LEU A 173 3.33 6.29 0.46
C LEU A 173 2.41 7.24 1.25
N PRO A 174 1.12 7.35 0.89
CA PRO A 174 0.17 8.19 1.63
C PRO A 174 -0.03 7.64 3.05
N GLN A 175 -0.13 8.53 4.04
CA GLN A 175 -0.35 8.13 5.44
C GLN A 175 -1.67 7.37 5.63
N GLN A 176 -2.65 7.63 4.75
CA GLN A 176 -3.94 6.97 4.72
C GLN A 176 -3.84 5.47 4.41
N LEU A 177 -2.78 4.99 3.74
CA LEU A 177 -2.56 3.55 3.51
C LEU A 177 -2.55 2.76 4.85
N CYS A 178 -2.14 3.42 5.93
CA CYS A 178 -2.11 2.86 7.30
C CYS A 178 -3.51 2.62 7.91
N GLN A 179 -4.57 3.00 7.20
CA GLN A 179 -5.96 2.73 7.55
C GLN A 179 -6.43 1.35 7.05
N CYS A 180 -5.70 0.71 6.13
CA CYS A 180 -5.97 -0.65 5.65
C CYS A 180 -5.60 -1.70 6.72
N LYS A 181 -6.41 -1.84 7.78
CA LYS A 181 -6.09 -2.68 8.95
C LYS A 181 -5.96 -4.18 8.66
N ASP A 182 -6.49 -4.64 7.54
CA ASP A 182 -6.37 -6.04 7.10
C ASP A 182 -5.09 -6.31 6.28
N LEU A 183 -4.23 -5.30 6.05
CA LEU A 183 -3.03 -5.45 5.23
C LEU A 183 -2.01 -6.38 5.90
N THR A 184 -1.66 -7.45 5.18
CA THR A 184 -0.71 -8.48 5.62
C THR A 184 0.59 -8.45 4.83
N LYS A 185 0.55 -8.00 3.57
CA LYS A 185 1.73 -7.93 2.69
C LYS A 185 1.78 -6.60 1.95
N LEU A 186 2.93 -5.94 2.07
CA LEU A 186 3.25 -4.68 1.39
C LEU A 186 4.53 -4.85 0.58
N HIS A 187 4.39 -4.92 -0.74
CA HIS A 187 5.52 -4.98 -1.66
C HIS A 187 5.68 -3.65 -2.38
N VAL A 188 6.74 -2.91 -2.06
CA VAL A 188 7.07 -1.59 -2.63
C VAL A 188 8.54 -1.52 -3.05
N ALA A 189 9.15 -2.68 -3.32
CA ALA A 189 10.52 -2.77 -3.81
C ALA A 189 10.74 -1.98 -5.10
N ARG A 190 11.98 -1.57 -5.35
CA ARG A 190 12.43 -0.90 -6.58
C ARG A 190 11.59 0.35 -6.90
N ASN A 191 11.44 1.21 -5.91
CA ASN A 191 10.79 2.52 -6.02
C ASN A 191 11.80 3.64 -5.67
N LYS A 192 11.31 4.86 -5.41
CA LYS A 192 12.13 6.02 -5.02
C LYS A 192 11.81 6.47 -3.59
N LEU A 193 11.27 5.59 -2.74
CA LEU A 193 10.82 5.94 -1.40
C LEU A 193 11.98 6.46 -0.54
N THR A 194 11.79 7.63 0.07
CA THR A 194 12.76 8.23 1.02
C THR A 194 12.42 7.91 2.47
N SER A 195 11.13 7.68 2.76
CA SER A 195 10.63 7.26 4.07
C SER A 195 9.39 6.38 3.93
N LEU A 196 9.06 5.69 5.02
CA LEU A 196 7.75 5.04 5.21
C LEU A 196 6.86 5.92 6.09
N PRO A 197 5.53 5.89 5.92
CA PRO A 197 4.62 6.67 6.74
C PRO A 197 4.64 6.20 8.20
N GLU A 198 4.56 7.13 9.14
CA GLU A 198 4.61 6.83 10.59
C GLU A 198 3.51 5.88 11.04
N GLY A 199 2.34 5.98 10.42
CA GLY A 199 1.21 5.12 10.74
C GLY A 199 1.41 3.65 10.37
N ILE A 200 2.52 3.27 9.71
CA ILE A 200 2.75 1.88 9.29
C ILE A 200 2.75 0.91 10.48
N THR A 201 3.15 1.39 11.66
CA THR A 201 3.12 0.63 12.92
C THR A 201 1.71 0.29 13.40
N ALA A 202 0.69 0.99 12.91
CA ALA A 202 -0.71 0.72 13.19
C ALA A 202 -1.31 -0.42 12.34
N LEU A 203 -0.49 -1.07 11.49
CA LEU A 203 -0.86 -2.24 10.69
C LEU A 203 -0.48 -3.53 11.45
N GLU A 204 -1.27 -3.87 12.45
CA GLU A 204 -0.99 -4.98 13.38
C GLU A 204 -0.99 -6.37 12.72
N LYS A 205 -1.57 -6.51 11.52
CA LYS A 205 -1.60 -7.77 10.75
C LYS A 205 -0.47 -7.88 9.72
N LEU A 206 0.37 -6.86 9.60
CA LEU A 206 1.44 -6.81 8.61
C LEU A 206 2.50 -7.88 8.92
N GLN A 207 2.75 -8.77 7.96
CA GLN A 207 3.66 -9.90 8.10
C GLN A 207 4.83 -9.83 7.11
N VAL A 208 4.61 -9.27 5.93
CA VAL A 208 5.63 -9.17 4.88
C VAL A 208 5.74 -7.73 4.43
N VAL A 209 6.96 -7.19 4.53
CA VAL A 209 7.31 -5.87 3.99
C VAL A 209 8.51 -6.01 3.08
N ASP A 210 8.33 -5.63 1.83
CA ASP A 210 9.42 -5.55 0.86
C ASP A 210 9.60 -4.10 0.42
N VAL A 211 10.69 -3.49 0.91
CA VAL A 211 11.12 -2.12 0.60
C VAL A 211 12.50 -2.12 -0.07
N ALA A 212 12.95 -3.26 -0.59
CA ALA A 212 14.27 -3.39 -1.21
C ALA A 212 14.44 -2.45 -2.41
N GLY A 213 15.64 -1.90 -2.64
CA GLY A 213 15.95 -1.04 -3.77
C GLY A 213 15.22 0.31 -3.74
N ASN A 214 15.08 0.92 -2.55
CA ASN A 214 14.55 2.27 -2.35
C ASN A 214 15.66 3.25 -1.91
N LYS A 215 15.28 4.42 -1.38
CA LYS A 215 16.19 5.44 -0.86
C LYS A 215 15.97 5.70 0.62
N LEU A 216 15.49 4.71 1.38
CA LEU A 216 15.22 4.84 2.81
C LEU A 216 16.52 5.10 3.58
N SER A 217 16.50 6.08 4.47
CA SER A 217 17.61 6.38 5.41
C SER A 217 17.37 5.78 6.80
N VAL A 218 16.10 5.72 7.22
CA VAL A 218 15.69 5.28 8.56
C VAL A 218 14.26 4.71 8.52
N PHE A 219 13.96 3.77 9.40
CA PHE A 219 12.60 3.26 9.61
C PHE A 219 11.80 4.14 10.61
N PRO A 220 10.47 4.21 10.49
CA PRO A 220 9.57 4.89 11.43
C PRO A 220 9.76 4.52 12.91
N VAL A 221 9.26 5.38 13.79
CA VAL A 221 9.30 5.12 15.24
C VAL A 221 8.52 3.84 15.57
N GLU A 222 9.05 3.01 16.46
CA GLU A 222 8.48 1.70 16.84
C GLU A 222 8.30 0.68 15.69
N PHE A 223 8.97 0.87 14.54
CA PHE A 223 8.86 -0.10 13.42
C PHE A 223 9.21 -1.54 13.82
N HIS A 224 10.13 -1.71 14.76
CA HIS A 224 10.56 -3.01 15.28
C HIS A 224 9.46 -3.76 16.07
N ARG A 225 8.35 -3.10 16.45
CA ARG A 225 7.21 -3.73 17.13
C ARG A 225 6.26 -4.44 16.19
N LEU A 226 6.37 -4.22 14.88
CA LEU A 226 5.53 -4.89 13.89
C LEU A 226 5.78 -6.41 13.92
N PRO A 227 4.73 -7.26 13.82
CA PRO A 227 4.86 -8.71 13.87
C PRO A 227 5.31 -9.29 12.52
N LEU A 228 6.36 -8.73 11.94
CA LEU A 228 6.89 -9.12 10.64
C LEU A 228 7.50 -10.52 10.70
N LYS A 229 7.17 -11.34 9.71
CA LYS A 229 7.82 -12.61 9.41
C LYS A 229 8.96 -12.42 8.42
N GLU A 230 8.76 -11.52 7.46
CA GLU A 230 9.69 -11.25 6.37
C GLU A 230 9.85 -9.74 6.17
N LEU A 231 11.10 -9.30 6.11
CA LEU A 231 11.49 -7.93 5.78
C LEU A 231 12.61 -7.98 4.74
N TYR A 232 12.35 -7.42 3.57
CA TYR A 232 13.34 -7.21 2.51
C TYR A 232 13.61 -5.71 2.42
N CYS A 233 14.87 -5.32 2.61
CA CYS A 233 15.24 -3.91 2.72
C CYS A 233 16.64 -3.58 2.18
N GLU A 234 17.25 -4.53 1.48
CA GLU A 234 18.52 -4.36 0.77
C GLU A 234 18.46 -3.25 -0.26
N GLY A 235 19.60 -2.63 -0.60
CA GLY A 235 19.66 -1.58 -1.61
C GLY A 235 19.02 -0.24 -1.18
N ASN A 236 18.86 0.01 0.12
CA ASN A 236 18.52 1.31 0.69
C ASN A 236 19.76 2.10 1.12
N ARG A 237 19.58 3.34 1.61
CA ARG A 237 20.64 4.28 2.02
C ARG A 237 20.64 4.49 3.53
N PHE A 238 20.59 3.39 4.27
CA PHE A 238 20.47 3.42 5.73
C PHE A 238 21.63 4.16 6.40
N VAL A 239 21.31 4.97 7.40
CA VAL A 239 22.32 5.63 8.24
C VAL A 239 23.20 4.58 8.92
N GLN A 240 24.49 4.85 8.99
CA GLN A 240 25.47 3.97 9.61
C GLN A 240 25.76 4.43 11.05
N CYS A 241 26.16 3.51 11.91
CA CYS A 241 26.56 3.81 13.28
C CYS A 241 27.98 4.41 13.29
N GLU A 242 28.03 5.71 12.96
CA GLU A 242 29.15 6.65 13.05
C GLU A 242 29.41 7.16 14.48
N PRO A 243 30.40 6.73 15.30
CA PRO A 243 30.61 7.38 16.60
C PRO A 243 31.14 8.80 16.38
N VAL A 244 30.32 9.79 16.76
CA VAL A 244 30.66 11.22 16.72
C VAL A 244 30.45 11.79 18.12
N GLN A 245 31.44 12.53 18.62
CA GLN A 245 31.31 13.25 19.89
C GLN A 245 30.69 14.63 19.64
N SER A 246 29.66 14.97 20.41
CA SER A 246 29.08 16.32 20.45
C SER A 246 28.83 16.67 21.91
N GLU A 247 29.30 17.83 22.34
CA GLU A 247 28.88 18.45 23.60
C GLU A 247 27.63 19.29 23.32
N GLN A 248 26.61 19.18 24.17
CA GLN A 248 25.34 19.88 24.03
C GLN A 248 24.96 20.48 25.38
N ASP A 249 24.56 21.75 25.36
CA ASP A 249 24.14 22.47 26.56
C ASP A 249 22.82 21.92 27.13
N ALA A 250 22.61 22.13 28.43
CA ALA A 250 21.38 21.75 29.09
C ALA A 250 20.17 22.49 28.50
N GLU A 251 19.14 21.73 28.09
CA GLU A 251 17.90 22.29 27.58
C GLU A 251 17.17 23.15 28.62
N VAL A 252 16.73 24.33 28.18
CA VAL A 252 15.79 25.18 28.92
C VAL A 252 14.38 24.95 28.38
N LEU A 253 13.56 24.22 29.13
CA LEU A 253 12.17 23.94 28.73
C LEU A 253 11.28 25.17 28.95
N THR A 254 10.39 25.43 27.99
CA THR A 254 9.38 26.48 28.14
C THR A 254 8.35 26.11 29.21
N LEU A 255 7.70 27.11 29.82
CA LEU A 255 6.59 26.86 30.74
C LEU A 255 5.47 26.02 30.08
N LYS A 256 5.22 26.27 28.79
CA LYS A 256 4.26 25.49 27.99
C LYS A 256 4.63 24.00 27.97
N GLU A 257 5.89 23.69 27.71
CA GLU A 257 6.40 22.31 27.69
C GLU A 257 6.30 21.66 29.08
N LEU A 258 6.73 22.36 30.13
CA LEU A 258 6.65 21.86 31.51
C LEU A 258 5.22 21.53 31.93
N VAL A 259 4.27 22.43 31.66
CA VAL A 259 2.85 22.23 31.96
C VAL A 259 2.29 21.09 31.12
N ALA A 260 2.62 21.01 29.82
CA ALA A 260 2.16 19.93 28.97
C ALA A 260 2.65 18.56 29.43
N ARG A 261 3.92 18.44 29.84
CA ARG A 261 4.48 17.21 30.42
C ARG A 261 3.74 16.78 31.67
N PHE A 262 3.43 17.72 32.56
CA PHE A 262 2.65 17.45 33.77
C PHE A 262 1.24 16.96 33.41
N VAL A 263 0.53 17.65 32.53
CA VAL A 263 -0.84 17.28 32.14
C VAL A 263 -0.86 15.92 31.45
N LEU A 264 0.06 15.66 30.52
CA LEU A 264 0.19 14.35 29.85
C LEU A 264 0.53 13.23 30.84
N TRP A 265 1.31 13.51 31.87
CA TRP A 265 1.64 12.53 32.89
C TRP A 265 0.41 12.20 33.75
N GLU A 266 -0.29 13.21 34.23
CA GLU A 266 -1.51 13.06 35.01
C GLU A 266 -2.64 12.39 34.21
N ASP A 267 -2.72 12.64 32.90
CA ASP A 267 -3.70 12.02 32.01
C ASP A 267 -3.53 10.49 31.87
N ARG A 268 -2.32 9.96 32.11
CA ARG A 268 -2.10 8.50 32.16
C ARG A 268 -2.76 7.86 33.39
N ASN A 269 -3.07 8.67 34.42
CA ASN A 269 -3.69 8.21 35.64
C ASN A 269 -5.21 8.45 35.61
N ARG A 270 -5.98 7.38 35.41
CA ARG A 270 -7.45 7.45 35.29
C ARG A 270 -8.17 8.05 36.51
N VAL A 271 -7.55 8.06 37.69
CA VAL A 271 -8.14 8.67 38.90
C VAL A 271 -7.75 10.14 39.09
N SER A 272 -6.82 10.67 38.27
CA SER A 272 -6.42 12.06 38.33
C SER A 272 -7.61 12.99 38.09
N LEU A 273 -7.65 14.11 38.82
CA LEU A 273 -8.58 15.19 38.53
C LEU A 273 -8.32 15.74 37.12
N VAL A 274 -7.05 15.85 36.72
CA VAL A 274 -6.67 16.37 35.40
C VAL A 274 -7.22 15.48 34.29
N HIS A 275 -7.05 14.16 34.39
CA HIS A 275 -7.61 13.20 33.42
C HIS A 275 -9.13 13.36 33.27
N ARG A 276 -9.86 13.44 34.40
CA ARG A 276 -11.32 13.61 34.39
C ARG A 276 -11.76 14.95 33.82
N MET A 277 -10.97 16.00 34.01
CA MET A 277 -11.29 17.35 33.53
C MET A 277 -10.89 17.57 32.06
N LEU A 278 -9.89 16.84 31.54
CA LEU A 278 -9.32 17.07 30.21
C LEU A 278 -10.35 17.03 29.06
N PRO A 279 -11.35 16.12 29.04
CA PRO A 279 -12.40 16.11 28.02
C PRO A 279 -13.23 17.40 27.95
N HIS A 280 -13.29 18.17 29.04
CA HIS A 280 -13.99 19.46 29.08
C HIS A 280 -13.19 20.62 28.46
N TYR A 281 -11.92 20.39 28.09
CA TYR A 281 -11.03 21.37 27.47
C TYR A 281 -10.56 20.88 26.09
N PRO A 282 -11.40 21.00 25.04
CA PRO A 282 -11.12 20.44 23.72
C PRO A 282 -9.87 21.05 23.07
N CYS A 283 -9.62 22.35 23.25
CA CYS A 283 -8.42 22.99 22.71
C CYS A 283 -7.13 22.45 23.37
N LEU A 284 -7.17 22.19 24.67
CA LEU A 284 -6.04 21.59 25.39
C LEU A 284 -5.83 20.15 24.94
N SER A 285 -6.91 19.37 24.82
CA SER A 285 -6.87 18.00 24.32
C SER A 285 -6.27 17.92 22.90
N ALA A 286 -6.70 18.81 22.01
CA ALA A 286 -6.16 18.90 20.65
C ALA A 286 -4.67 19.28 20.63
N LEU A 287 -4.24 20.17 21.53
CA LEU A 287 -2.83 20.53 21.68
C LEU A 287 -1.99 19.34 22.16
N LEU A 288 -2.48 18.62 23.17
CA LEU A 288 -1.80 17.47 23.77
C LEU A 288 -1.82 16.21 22.89
N ALA A 289 -2.72 16.13 21.92
CA ALA A 289 -2.77 15.02 20.95
C ALA A 289 -1.48 14.89 20.11
N ASN A 290 -0.69 15.96 20.01
CA ASN A 290 0.62 15.94 19.37
C ASN A 290 1.77 15.50 20.30
N GLY A 291 1.47 15.23 21.57
CA GLY A 291 2.45 14.76 22.54
C GLY A 291 3.00 13.38 22.19
N SER A 292 4.24 13.14 22.59
CA SER A 292 4.95 11.88 22.38
C SER A 292 5.60 11.39 23.67
N CYS A 293 6.17 10.19 23.66
CA CYS A 293 6.81 9.59 24.82
C CYS A 293 8.30 9.37 24.54
N CYS A 294 9.15 9.67 25.52
CA CYS A 294 10.58 9.45 25.42
C CYS A 294 10.88 7.96 25.28
N ALA A 295 11.63 7.58 24.25
CA ALA A 295 12.01 6.19 24.03
C ALA A 295 12.89 5.61 25.17
N LEU A 296 13.55 6.46 25.95
CA LEU A 296 14.36 6.06 27.11
C LEU A 296 13.56 6.06 28.43
N CYS A 297 13.12 7.23 28.90
CA CYS A 297 12.49 7.36 30.23
C CYS A 297 10.99 7.11 30.24
N GLN A 298 10.37 6.89 29.07
CA GLN A 298 8.92 6.75 28.88
C GLN A 298 8.09 7.98 29.31
N GLY A 299 8.74 9.07 29.73
CA GLY A 299 8.10 10.33 30.09
C GLY A 299 7.45 11.00 28.88
N PRO A 300 6.25 11.57 29.01
CA PRO A 300 5.61 12.31 27.94
C PRO A 300 6.31 13.66 27.72
N PHE A 301 6.21 14.18 26.50
CA PHE A 301 6.68 15.50 26.09
C PHE A 301 5.81 16.03 24.95
N LEU A 302 5.83 17.34 24.73
CA LEU A 302 4.98 17.98 23.72
C LEU A 302 5.76 18.48 22.50
N THR A 303 6.86 19.22 22.69
CA THR A 303 7.54 19.96 21.61
C THR A 303 9.05 19.78 21.57
N THR A 304 9.72 19.50 22.69
CA THR A 304 11.17 19.29 22.69
C THR A 304 11.47 17.82 22.48
N TRP A 305 12.02 17.48 21.30
CA TRP A 305 12.54 16.15 21.03
C TRP A 305 13.90 16.18 20.33
N LEU A 306 14.73 15.21 20.70
CA LEU A 306 15.93 14.85 19.96
C LEU A 306 15.58 13.66 19.07
N GLU A 307 15.75 13.85 17.76
CA GLU A 307 15.64 12.76 16.81
C GLU A 307 16.90 11.90 16.87
N CYS A 308 16.71 10.68 17.35
CA CYS A 308 17.75 9.68 17.50
C CYS A 308 17.46 8.49 16.59
N VAL A 309 18.45 7.63 16.46
CA VAL A 309 18.35 6.34 15.81
C VAL A 309 18.74 5.25 16.79
N HIS A 310 17.96 4.19 16.79
CA HIS A 310 18.23 2.94 17.47
C HIS A 310 18.50 1.86 16.43
N PHE A 311 19.59 1.12 16.58
CA PHE A 311 19.97 0.06 15.65
C PHE A 311 19.39 -1.27 16.11
N VAL A 312 18.39 -1.77 15.38
CA VAL A 312 17.63 -2.98 15.71
C VAL A 312 18.15 -4.16 14.89
N ASN A 313 18.51 -5.26 15.55
CA ASN A 313 18.90 -6.49 14.87
C ASN A 313 17.67 -7.32 14.51
N LEU A 314 17.44 -7.54 13.21
CA LEU A 314 16.24 -8.21 12.70
C LEU A 314 16.04 -9.62 13.27
N ARG A 315 17.13 -10.37 13.50
CA ARG A 315 17.05 -11.73 14.04
C ARG A 315 16.76 -11.75 15.53
N LYS A 316 17.49 -10.94 16.31
CA LYS A 316 17.37 -10.93 17.78
C LYS A 316 16.08 -10.25 18.24
N ASP A 317 15.76 -9.11 17.64
CA ASP A 317 14.72 -8.22 18.17
C ASP A 317 13.37 -8.42 17.47
N MET A 318 13.38 -8.75 16.18
CA MET A 318 12.15 -8.94 15.38
C MET A 318 11.86 -10.40 15.02
N LYS A 319 12.75 -11.36 15.36
CA LYS A 319 12.63 -12.79 15.02
C LYS A 319 12.51 -13.05 13.50
N VAL A 320 13.01 -12.14 12.68
CA VAL A 320 13.08 -12.30 11.21
C VAL A 320 14.32 -13.12 10.85
N ARG A 321 14.30 -13.89 9.76
CA ARG A 321 15.42 -14.78 9.37
C ARG A 321 16.74 -14.03 9.10
N SER A 322 16.64 -12.80 8.60
CA SER A 322 17.77 -11.92 8.29
C SER A 322 18.53 -11.50 9.56
N SER A 323 19.86 -11.52 9.53
CA SER A 323 20.71 -11.03 10.63
C SER A 323 21.10 -9.56 10.50
N LEU A 324 20.53 -8.86 9.51
CA LEU A 324 20.80 -7.45 9.24
C LEU A 324 20.37 -6.58 10.43
N THR A 325 21.06 -5.46 10.63
CA THR A 325 20.71 -4.45 11.62
C THR A 325 20.17 -3.23 10.88
N ILE A 326 18.99 -2.76 11.27
CA ILE A 326 18.32 -1.62 10.64
C ILE A 326 18.30 -0.40 11.58
N PRO A 327 18.43 0.83 11.05
CA PRO A 327 18.21 2.03 11.82
C PRO A 327 16.72 2.31 11.96
N VAL A 328 16.21 2.30 13.19
CA VAL A 328 14.84 2.67 13.54
C VAL A 328 14.88 4.00 14.26
N ARG A 329 14.06 4.95 13.83
CA ARG A 329 13.99 6.27 14.45
C ARG A 329 13.45 6.15 15.87
N ALA A 330 13.97 6.99 16.76
CA ALA A 330 13.53 7.14 18.12
C ALA A 330 13.48 8.63 18.47
N VAL A 331 12.65 8.98 19.44
CA VAL A 331 12.53 10.34 19.96
C VAL A 331 12.83 10.34 21.44
N LEU A 332 13.73 11.22 21.87
CA LEU A 332 14.06 11.44 23.28
C LEU A 332 13.56 12.80 23.72
N CYS A 333 13.13 12.90 24.98
CA CYS A 333 12.54 14.14 25.50
C CYS A 333 13.54 15.20 25.94
N SER A 334 14.85 14.89 25.95
CA SER A 334 15.89 15.86 26.30
C SER A 334 17.32 15.34 26.12
N TYR A 335 18.29 16.26 26.04
CA TYR A 335 19.73 15.94 26.13
C TYR A 335 20.10 15.23 27.44
N LYS A 336 19.38 15.49 28.55
CA LYS A 336 19.58 14.73 29.80
C LYS A 336 19.31 13.24 29.59
N CYS A 337 18.25 12.89 28.85
CA CYS A 337 18.00 11.48 28.51
C CYS A 337 19.07 10.96 27.55
N PHE A 338 19.44 11.74 26.53
CA PHE A 338 20.45 11.35 25.54
C PHE A 338 21.87 11.17 26.12
N ASN A 339 22.21 11.89 27.18
CA ASN A 339 23.51 11.81 27.86
C ASN A 339 23.49 10.78 29.01
N THR A 340 22.40 10.04 29.19
CA THR A 340 22.33 8.98 30.21
C THR A 340 23.17 7.79 29.74
N GLU A 341 24.10 7.33 30.56
CA GLU A 341 24.94 6.18 30.20
C GLU A 341 24.12 4.88 30.04
N GLY A 342 24.57 4.02 29.13
CA GLY A 342 24.07 2.65 29.00
C GLY A 342 22.88 2.44 28.05
N HIS A 343 22.42 3.45 27.32
CA HIS A 343 21.36 3.29 26.31
C HIS A 343 21.89 3.10 24.88
N CYS A 344 21.03 2.60 23.99
CA CYS A 344 21.37 2.28 22.59
C CYS A 344 20.78 3.27 21.56
N TYR A 345 20.60 4.53 21.95
CA TYR A 345 20.14 5.62 21.08
C TYR A 345 21.31 6.51 20.65
N TYR A 346 21.36 6.86 19.36
CA TYR A 346 22.44 7.62 18.75
C TYR A 346 21.88 8.82 17.99
N GLY A 347 22.57 9.97 18.02
CA GLY A 347 22.19 11.13 17.22
C GLY A 347 22.41 10.88 15.72
N VAL A 348 21.62 11.54 14.87
CA VAL A 348 21.83 11.48 13.42
C VAL A 348 22.71 12.66 13.01
N ALA A 349 23.99 12.40 12.69
CA ALA A 349 24.84 13.42 12.09
C ALA A 349 24.36 13.71 10.65
N THR A 350 23.88 14.93 10.40
CA THR A 350 23.66 15.42 9.04
C THR A 350 25.01 15.78 8.43
N ARG A 351 25.50 14.96 7.49
CA ARG A 351 26.66 15.30 6.66
C ARG A 351 26.29 16.33 5.59
#